data_AF-A0A550BUF8-F1
#
_entry.id   AF-A0A550BUF8-F1
#
_cell.length_a   1.000
_cell.length_b   1.000
_cell.length_c   1.000
_cell.angle_alpha   90.00
_cell.angle_beta   90.00
_cell.angle_gamma   90.00
#
_symmetry.space_group_name_H-M   'P 1'
#
loop_
_entity.id
_entity.type
_entity.pdbx_description
1 polymer ?
#
loop_
_entity_poly.entity_id
_entity_poly.type
_entity_poly.pdbx_seq_one_letter_code
_entity_poly.pdbx_strand_id
1 'polypeptide(L)'
;MSATSSPYPAEQIYQALNAAATCAQHLNEDLIPRGTTRVKILAELTSILKHGIAFSILSVSPPEEANLSSDDSIVKEILKSINVFLSVCEASLKPHCTALLQDRLLVIWPGVFRWIEFMHPDTCRVSPTGTTRSVCPVIALIIRTYAVAFTGPRAHVQRLILDRPDVLSLVFSLWLYFPHHIPASATVADVHCRNLIHAVRLIFRTVDSWAEPGRRSPTAAQTPNAKIARESCVSALGGATTSVQALYGCLADQTRHLIALSASGATWTEHFDVQYQVVRIPSFLCNPCPRAVLTATIAGGRHCIVQDVSAHEGALAAVSFVLALCRASDDNRPLIRAIHAGAYDLVERIGKVDASYDVSAFVGQVGAGLGQVSVLRAFNRKHAAVLREPDIAWTSLNYRAIAHTFRSHYSFYREGTMRELGPQRSYLKCHNEEGPGPHQDSAKVCPCGDAFYCSKSCQRAHWRSTHRATCCAADGPWGMQGRMSIADIMYLCKDAFQLVIAHSETMALAQRVAEMFRAKKRPMIVVDLSNVFPCEIAHVEELDAGRQPLKNALYVDLRWRMGGTEPRRMLPFKYPLQYIGETLQHQKEERRARGNRGGAAA
;
A
#
# COMPACT_ATOMS: atom_id res chain seq x y z
N MET A 1 22.99 -12.01 -45.60
CA MET A 1 21.65 -12.55 -45.31
C MET A 1 20.88 -12.63 -46.62
N SER A 2 20.61 -13.84 -47.13
CA SER A 2 19.73 -14.01 -48.28
C SER A 2 18.34 -13.55 -47.90
N ALA A 3 17.91 -12.44 -48.49
CA ALA A 3 16.59 -11.85 -48.29
C ALA A 3 15.52 -12.95 -48.37
N THR A 4 14.89 -13.27 -47.25
CA THR A 4 13.51 -13.74 -47.28
C THR A 4 12.71 -12.57 -47.82
N SER A 5 12.69 -12.46 -49.16
CA SER A 5 12.12 -11.36 -49.88
C SER A 5 10.64 -11.31 -49.53
N SER A 6 10.21 -10.20 -48.94
CA SER A 6 8.79 -9.90 -48.90
C SER A 6 8.20 -10.18 -50.28
N PRO A 7 7.02 -10.83 -50.38
CA PRO A 7 6.41 -11.10 -51.67
C PRO A 7 6.05 -9.81 -52.44
N TYR A 8 6.17 -8.64 -51.78
CA TYR A 8 5.90 -7.34 -52.35
C TYR A 8 7.19 -6.52 -52.59
N PRO A 9 7.28 -5.80 -53.72
CA PRO A 9 8.33 -4.80 -53.93
C PRO A 9 8.35 -3.75 -52.80
N ALA A 10 9.55 -3.34 -52.39
CA ALA A 10 9.73 -2.35 -51.31
C ALA A 10 8.96 -1.04 -51.56
N GLU A 11 8.87 -0.62 -52.83
CA GLU A 11 8.10 0.56 -53.23
C GLU A 11 6.60 0.43 -52.92
N GLN A 12 6.00 -0.74 -53.15
CA GLN A 12 4.58 -0.99 -52.85
C GLN A 12 4.31 -0.96 -51.35
N ILE A 13 5.22 -1.53 -50.55
CA ILE A 13 5.12 -1.49 -49.08
C ILE A 13 5.18 -0.04 -48.60
N TYR A 14 6.12 0.74 -49.11
CA TYR A 14 6.30 2.15 -48.75
C TYR A 14 5.06 3.00 -49.11
N GLN A 15 4.51 2.83 -50.31
CA GLN A 15 3.30 3.51 -50.75
C GLN A 15 2.10 3.15 -49.87
N ALA A 16 1.88 1.86 -49.60
CA ALA A 16 0.78 1.39 -48.76
C ALA A 16 0.92 1.87 -47.30
N LEU A 17 2.15 1.90 -46.77
CA LEU A 17 2.44 2.38 -45.43
C LEU A 17 2.16 3.89 -45.29
N ASN A 18 2.56 4.70 -46.27
CA ASN A 18 2.27 6.13 -46.26
C ASN A 18 0.75 6.40 -46.41
N ALA A 19 0.05 5.65 -47.26
CA ALA A 19 -1.40 5.76 -47.38
C ALA A 19 -2.11 5.43 -46.05
N ALA A 20 -1.66 4.38 -45.34
CA ALA A 20 -2.17 4.05 -44.00
C ALA A 20 -1.89 5.18 -43.00
N ALA A 21 -0.69 5.77 -43.03
CA ALA A 21 -0.31 6.88 -42.17
C ALA A 21 -1.20 8.11 -42.40
N THR A 22 -1.42 8.49 -43.66
CA THR A 22 -2.31 9.60 -44.04
C THR A 22 -3.74 9.36 -43.58
N CYS A 23 -4.27 8.14 -43.78
CA CYS A 23 -5.62 7.79 -43.30
C CYS A 23 -5.72 7.89 -41.77
N ALA A 24 -4.73 7.36 -41.05
CA ALA A 24 -4.69 7.42 -39.58
C ALA A 24 -4.62 8.87 -39.08
N GLN A 25 -3.81 9.72 -39.71
CA GLN A 25 -3.70 11.13 -39.38
C GLN A 25 -5.06 11.84 -39.52
N HIS A 26 -5.72 11.70 -40.68
CA HIS A 26 -7.04 12.29 -40.91
C HIS A 26 -8.09 11.85 -39.87
N LEU A 27 -8.04 10.58 -39.45
CA LEU A 27 -8.95 10.05 -38.43
C LEU A 27 -8.61 10.53 -37.00
N ASN A 28 -7.33 10.69 -36.68
CA ASN A 28 -6.89 11.11 -35.34
C ASN A 28 -7.14 12.60 -35.10
N GLU A 29 -6.88 13.44 -36.11
CA GLU A 29 -6.99 14.90 -36.06
C GLU A 29 -8.41 15.39 -36.40
N ASP A 30 -9.32 14.49 -36.75
CA ASP A 30 -10.66 14.80 -37.26
C ASP A 30 -10.64 15.75 -38.49
N LEU A 31 -9.52 15.75 -39.24
CA LEU A 31 -9.32 16.54 -40.45
C LEU A 31 -9.77 15.74 -41.66
N ILE A 32 -11.01 15.98 -42.12
CA ILE A 32 -11.55 15.35 -43.31
C ILE A 32 -11.19 16.21 -44.55
N PRO A 33 -10.42 15.69 -45.52
CA PRO A 33 -10.12 16.42 -46.74
C PRO A 33 -11.40 16.80 -47.52
N ARG A 34 -11.38 17.96 -48.18
CA ARG A 34 -12.51 18.41 -49.03
C ARG A 34 -12.86 17.34 -50.07
N GLY A 35 -14.14 17.00 -50.20
CA GLY A 35 -14.64 15.98 -51.12
C GLY A 35 -14.51 14.53 -50.63
N THR A 36 -13.89 14.32 -49.47
CA THR A 36 -13.78 12.99 -48.82
C THR A 36 -14.76 12.91 -47.66
N THR A 37 -15.16 11.70 -47.28
CA THR A 37 -15.95 11.46 -46.07
C THR A 37 -15.16 10.56 -45.13
N ARG A 38 -15.42 10.65 -43.82
CA ARG A 38 -14.81 9.76 -42.83
C ARG A 38 -15.03 8.28 -43.16
N VAL A 39 -16.20 7.94 -43.71
CA VAL A 39 -16.53 6.58 -44.18
C VAL A 39 -15.60 6.14 -45.31
N LYS A 40 -15.29 7.02 -46.26
CA LYS A 40 -14.33 6.73 -47.34
C LYS A 40 -12.93 6.49 -46.80
N ILE A 41 -12.44 7.34 -45.89
CA ILE A 41 -11.11 7.18 -45.25
C ILE A 41 -11.04 5.85 -44.48
N LEU A 42 -12.10 5.52 -43.74
CA LEU A 42 -12.17 4.27 -43.00
C LEU A 42 -12.22 3.05 -43.92
N ALA A 43 -12.97 3.12 -45.02
CA ALA A 43 -13.03 2.07 -46.03
C ALA A 43 -11.67 1.85 -46.72
N GLU A 44 -10.96 2.94 -47.04
CA GLU A 44 -9.61 2.92 -47.60
C GLU A 44 -8.63 2.28 -46.62
N LEU A 45 -8.59 2.73 -45.37
CA LEU A 45 -7.74 2.15 -44.32
C LEU A 45 -8.06 0.67 -44.08
N THR A 46 -9.34 0.31 -44.05
CA THR A 46 -9.78 -1.10 -43.93
C THR A 46 -9.30 -1.93 -45.11
N SER A 47 -9.35 -1.37 -46.33
CA SER A 47 -8.82 -2.00 -47.54
C SER A 47 -7.30 -2.22 -47.41
N ILE A 48 -6.53 -1.20 -47.01
CA ILE A 48 -5.08 -1.31 -46.83
C ILE A 48 -4.73 -2.42 -45.82
N LEU A 49 -5.42 -2.45 -44.67
CA LEU A 49 -5.22 -3.48 -43.65
C LEU A 49 -5.61 -4.88 -44.14
N LYS A 50 -6.67 -5.00 -44.95
CA LYS A 50 -7.12 -6.28 -45.50
C LYS A 50 -6.09 -6.90 -46.45
N HIS A 51 -5.39 -6.08 -47.24
CA HIS A 51 -4.35 -6.55 -48.15
C HIS A 51 -3.06 -6.95 -47.43
N GLY A 52 -2.80 -6.41 -46.23
CA GLY A 52 -1.62 -6.76 -45.41
C GLY A 52 -0.28 -6.22 -45.93
N ILE A 53 -0.25 -5.57 -47.10
CA ILE A 53 0.98 -5.09 -47.76
C ILE A 53 1.74 -4.09 -46.87
N ALA A 54 1.02 -3.10 -46.32
CA ALA A 54 1.60 -2.00 -45.54
C ALA A 54 2.42 -2.47 -44.33
N PHE A 55 2.03 -3.58 -43.70
CA PHE A 55 2.66 -4.10 -42.48
C PHE A 55 3.33 -5.46 -42.68
N SER A 56 3.56 -5.86 -43.94
CA SER A 56 4.18 -7.14 -44.29
C SER A 56 5.58 -7.31 -43.67
N ILE A 57 6.34 -6.21 -43.57
CA ILE A 57 7.68 -6.21 -42.93
C ILE A 57 7.63 -6.60 -41.44
N LEU A 58 6.55 -6.26 -40.72
CA LEU A 58 6.37 -6.65 -39.31
C LEU A 58 6.04 -8.13 -39.15
N SER A 59 5.63 -8.80 -40.22
CA SER A 59 5.37 -10.25 -40.20
C SER A 59 6.66 -11.06 -40.30
N VAL A 60 7.73 -10.49 -40.87
CA VAL A 60 9.05 -11.11 -40.98
C VAL A 60 9.67 -11.24 -39.58
N SER A 61 10.21 -12.42 -39.27
CA SER A 61 10.92 -12.63 -38.01
C SER A 61 12.21 -11.82 -37.96
N PRO A 62 12.55 -11.21 -36.80
CA PRO A 62 13.83 -10.55 -36.64
C PRO A 62 14.98 -11.56 -36.77
N PRO A 63 16.17 -11.13 -37.23
CA PRO A 63 17.33 -12.02 -37.32
C PRO A 63 17.76 -12.52 -35.93
N GLU A 64 17.85 -13.84 -35.74
CA GLU A 64 18.11 -14.42 -34.40
C GLU A 64 19.49 -14.06 -33.83
N GLU A 65 20.51 -13.94 -34.69
CA GLU A 65 21.91 -13.76 -34.28
C GLU A 65 22.50 -12.39 -34.61
N ALA A 66 21.72 -11.47 -35.20
CA ALA A 66 22.25 -10.18 -35.61
C ALA A 66 22.24 -9.16 -34.46
N ASN A 67 23.38 -8.51 -34.26
CA ASN A 67 23.46 -7.27 -33.50
C ASN A 67 23.34 -6.10 -34.47
N LEU A 68 22.23 -5.39 -34.42
CA LEU A 68 21.95 -4.27 -35.29
C LEU A 68 22.26 -2.95 -34.59
N SER A 69 22.63 -1.97 -35.38
CA SER A 69 22.72 -0.58 -34.94
C SER A 69 21.33 0.05 -34.99
N SER A 70 20.99 1.00 -34.10
CA SER A 70 19.73 1.77 -34.24
C SER A 70 19.67 2.58 -35.53
N ASP A 71 20.82 2.82 -36.18
CA ASP A 71 20.90 3.45 -37.49
C ASP A 71 20.74 2.49 -38.66
N ASP A 72 20.69 1.17 -38.41
CA ASP A 72 20.49 0.18 -39.46
C ASP A 72 19.19 0.45 -40.22
N SER A 73 19.27 0.37 -41.55
CA SER A 73 18.13 0.55 -42.45
C SER A 73 16.93 -0.32 -42.09
N ILE A 74 17.14 -1.58 -41.68
CA ILE A 74 16.03 -2.48 -41.32
C ILE A 74 15.34 -1.99 -40.05
N VAL A 75 16.12 -1.53 -39.05
CA VAL A 75 15.58 -1.00 -37.80
C VAL A 75 14.76 0.25 -38.11
N LYS A 76 15.26 1.17 -38.94
CA LYS A 76 14.52 2.37 -39.34
C LYS A 76 13.19 2.06 -40.02
N GLU A 77 13.15 1.08 -40.92
CA GLU A 77 11.90 0.66 -41.58
C GLU A 77 10.92 -0.01 -40.62
N ILE A 78 11.40 -0.82 -39.67
CA ILE A 78 10.58 -1.42 -38.61
C ILE A 78 10.02 -0.34 -37.68
N LEU A 79 10.85 0.60 -37.23
CA LEU A 79 10.42 1.71 -36.38
C LEU A 79 9.35 2.57 -37.10
N LYS A 80 9.55 2.87 -38.39
CA LYS A 80 8.55 3.57 -39.21
C LYS A 80 7.25 2.79 -39.29
N SER A 81 7.33 1.49 -39.56
CA SER A 81 6.17 0.61 -39.73
C SER A 81 5.36 0.47 -38.43
N ILE A 82 6.03 0.26 -37.29
CA ILE A 82 5.39 0.23 -35.98
C ILE A 82 4.78 1.61 -35.68
N ASN A 83 5.47 2.72 -35.94
CA ASN A 83 4.93 4.04 -35.66
C ASN A 83 3.64 4.33 -36.44
N VAL A 84 3.56 3.95 -37.72
CA VAL A 84 2.32 4.05 -38.51
C VAL A 84 1.24 3.11 -37.96
N PHE A 85 1.60 1.88 -37.60
CA PHE A 85 0.68 0.93 -36.98
C PHE A 85 0.06 1.50 -35.69
N LEU A 86 0.86 2.10 -34.82
CA LEU A 86 0.38 2.73 -33.59
C LEU A 86 -0.58 3.89 -33.86
N SER A 87 -0.31 4.72 -34.87
CA SER A 87 -1.23 5.79 -35.28
C SER A 87 -2.58 5.22 -35.77
N VAL A 88 -2.56 4.08 -36.48
CA VAL A 88 -3.79 3.36 -36.89
C VAL A 88 -4.53 2.79 -35.67
N CYS A 89 -3.81 2.22 -34.70
CA CYS A 89 -4.40 1.74 -33.46
C CYS A 89 -5.07 2.87 -32.67
N GLU A 90 -4.42 4.03 -32.53
CA GLU A 90 -5.00 5.22 -31.88
C GLU A 90 -6.27 5.68 -32.60
N ALA A 91 -6.27 5.71 -33.94
CA ALA A 91 -7.46 6.03 -34.73
C ALA A 91 -8.60 5.01 -34.51
N SER A 92 -8.25 3.74 -34.28
CA SER A 92 -9.22 2.68 -33.96
C SER A 92 -9.86 2.81 -32.58
N LEU A 93 -9.29 3.58 -31.65
CA LEU A 93 -9.87 3.81 -30.33
C LEU A 93 -11.04 4.81 -30.37
N LYS A 94 -11.20 5.55 -31.48
CA LYS A 94 -12.35 6.43 -31.68
C LYS A 94 -13.63 5.58 -31.79
N PRO A 95 -14.72 5.93 -31.08
CA PRO A 95 -15.93 5.08 -31.00
C PRO A 95 -16.52 4.61 -32.34
N HIS A 96 -16.32 5.37 -33.41
CA HIS A 96 -16.85 5.08 -34.75
C HIS A 96 -15.93 4.19 -35.62
N CYS A 97 -14.68 3.93 -35.20
CA CYS A 97 -13.70 3.10 -35.92
C CYS A 97 -13.52 1.71 -35.29
N THR A 98 -13.80 1.59 -33.99
CA THR A 98 -13.51 0.45 -33.11
C THR A 98 -13.83 -0.91 -33.73
N ALA A 99 -15.08 -1.15 -34.11
CA ALA A 99 -15.53 -2.49 -34.53
C ALA A 99 -14.92 -2.97 -35.85
N LEU A 100 -14.60 -2.06 -36.78
CA LEU A 100 -14.16 -2.43 -38.13
C LEU A 100 -12.65 -2.71 -38.21
N LEU A 101 -11.85 -1.98 -37.43
CA LEU A 101 -10.40 -2.06 -37.51
C LEU A 101 -9.80 -3.11 -36.54
N GLN A 102 -10.44 -3.35 -35.40
CA GLN A 102 -9.81 -4.12 -34.32
C GLN A 102 -9.43 -5.54 -34.71
N ASP A 103 -10.34 -6.31 -35.33
CA ASP A 103 -10.03 -7.69 -35.72
C ASP A 103 -8.85 -7.77 -36.69
N ARG A 104 -8.66 -6.74 -37.54
CA ARG A 104 -7.53 -6.66 -38.47
C ARG A 104 -6.23 -6.30 -37.76
N LEU A 105 -6.28 -5.38 -36.79
CA LEU A 105 -5.12 -4.98 -36.00
C LEU A 105 -4.63 -6.11 -35.08
N LEU A 106 -5.55 -6.94 -34.57
CA LEU A 106 -5.23 -8.14 -33.78
C LEU A 106 -4.25 -9.09 -34.48
N VAL A 107 -4.33 -9.21 -35.81
CA VAL A 107 -3.48 -10.11 -36.59
C VAL A 107 -2.03 -9.59 -36.69
N ILE A 108 -1.81 -8.27 -36.56
CA ILE A 108 -0.51 -7.63 -36.74
C ILE A 108 0.29 -7.60 -35.44
N TRP A 109 -0.37 -7.52 -34.28
CA TRP A 109 0.25 -7.46 -32.96
C TRP A 109 1.32 -8.53 -32.68
N PRO A 110 1.15 -9.83 -33.03
CA PRO A 110 2.18 -10.82 -32.81
C PRO A 110 3.52 -10.49 -33.48
N GLY A 111 3.48 -9.91 -34.69
CA GLY A 111 4.66 -9.47 -35.42
C GLY A 111 5.31 -8.25 -34.77
N VAL A 112 4.49 -7.28 -34.34
CA VAL A 112 4.96 -6.11 -33.57
C VAL A 112 5.70 -6.57 -32.32
N PHE A 113 5.12 -7.45 -31.50
CA PHE A 113 5.77 -7.89 -30.27
C PHE A 113 7.07 -8.67 -30.47
N ARG A 114 7.21 -9.46 -31.55
CA ARG A 114 8.50 -10.09 -31.90
C ARG A 114 9.59 -9.05 -32.16
N TRP A 115 9.26 -7.98 -32.88
CA TRP A 115 10.20 -6.88 -33.11
C TRP A 115 10.47 -6.06 -31.85
N ILE A 116 9.48 -5.85 -30.99
CA ILE A 116 9.66 -5.18 -29.69
C ILE A 116 10.57 -5.99 -28.78
N GLU A 117 10.38 -7.31 -28.70
CA GLU A 117 11.26 -8.22 -27.95
C GLU A 117 12.69 -8.12 -28.46
N PHE A 118 12.89 -8.22 -29.77
CA PHE A 118 14.21 -8.08 -30.40
C PHE A 118 14.87 -6.72 -30.12
N MET A 119 14.09 -5.63 -30.10
CA MET A 119 14.59 -4.28 -29.83
C MET A 119 14.63 -3.92 -28.34
N HIS A 120 14.20 -4.83 -27.46
CA HIS A 120 14.09 -4.55 -26.03
C HIS A 120 15.48 -4.28 -25.44
N PRO A 121 15.66 -3.23 -24.60
CA PRO A 121 16.98 -2.84 -24.11
C PRO A 121 17.71 -3.97 -23.37
N ASP A 122 16.99 -4.85 -22.68
CA ASP A 122 17.58 -5.99 -21.95
C ASP A 122 18.14 -7.10 -22.85
N THR A 123 17.78 -7.14 -24.13
CA THR A 123 18.31 -8.14 -25.07
C THR A 123 19.63 -7.73 -25.69
N CYS A 124 20.00 -6.44 -25.61
CA CYS A 124 21.20 -5.86 -26.20
C CYS A 124 21.39 -6.10 -27.72
N ARG A 125 20.35 -6.54 -28.46
CA ARG A 125 20.46 -6.84 -29.89
C ARG A 125 20.43 -5.61 -30.80
N VAL A 126 19.88 -4.50 -30.31
CA VAL A 126 19.94 -3.20 -30.98
C VAL A 126 20.75 -2.22 -30.15
N SER A 127 21.94 -1.88 -30.64
CA SER A 127 22.82 -0.93 -29.98
C SER A 127 22.41 0.51 -30.30
N PRO A 128 22.24 1.38 -29.30
CA PRO A 128 21.97 2.79 -29.54
C PRO A 128 23.17 3.45 -30.24
N THR A 129 22.91 4.21 -31.29
CA THR A 129 23.94 4.99 -31.98
C THR A 129 24.08 6.37 -31.36
N GLY A 130 25.30 6.68 -30.93
CA GLY A 130 25.69 7.99 -30.44
C GLY A 130 25.73 8.13 -28.92
N THR A 131 26.43 9.16 -28.46
CA THR A 131 26.58 9.56 -27.05
C THR A 131 25.44 10.46 -26.57
N THR A 132 24.31 10.49 -27.29
CA THR A 132 23.30 11.54 -27.13
C THR A 132 22.56 11.42 -25.81
N ARG A 133 22.39 12.57 -25.14
CA ARG A 133 21.62 12.76 -23.89
C ARG A 133 20.10 12.55 -24.04
N SER A 134 19.61 12.14 -25.23
CA SER A 134 18.20 11.92 -25.55
C SER A 134 17.79 10.46 -25.35
N VAL A 135 16.51 10.22 -25.02
CA VAL A 135 15.93 8.87 -25.06
C VAL A 135 16.11 8.28 -26.47
N CYS A 136 16.62 7.05 -26.55
CA CYS A 136 16.76 6.36 -27.83
C CYS A 136 15.37 6.26 -28.50
N PRO A 137 15.21 6.63 -29.79
CA PRO A 137 13.93 6.54 -30.50
C PRO A 137 13.28 5.15 -30.43
N VAL A 138 14.11 4.10 -30.34
CA VAL A 138 13.67 2.72 -30.13
C VAL A 138 12.90 2.57 -28.81
N ILE A 139 13.46 3.06 -27.69
CA ILE A 139 12.84 3.00 -26.36
C ILE A 139 11.54 3.80 -26.34
N ALA A 140 11.54 5.01 -26.92
CA ALA A 140 10.35 5.84 -27.03
C ALA A 140 9.20 5.12 -27.76
N LEU A 141 9.53 4.40 -28.84
CA LEU A 141 8.54 3.64 -29.60
C LEU A 141 8.06 2.40 -28.86
N ILE A 142 8.93 1.68 -28.16
CA ILE A 142 8.56 0.52 -27.33
C ILE A 142 7.56 0.96 -26.25
N ILE A 143 7.84 2.05 -25.54
CA ILE A 143 6.96 2.59 -24.50
C ILE A 143 5.60 2.98 -25.09
N ARG A 144 5.59 3.68 -26.24
CA ARG A 144 4.33 4.04 -26.93
C ARG A 144 3.56 2.79 -27.35
N THR A 145 4.26 1.76 -27.82
CA THR A 145 3.65 0.48 -28.23
C THR A 145 2.90 -0.16 -27.08
N TYR A 146 3.52 -0.25 -25.90
CA TYR A 146 2.85 -0.77 -24.71
C TYR A 146 1.67 0.09 -24.27
N ALA A 147 1.84 1.42 -24.23
CA ALA A 147 0.73 2.32 -23.87
C ALA A 147 -0.50 2.10 -24.78
N VAL A 148 -0.31 2.03 -26.10
CA VAL A 148 -1.40 1.80 -27.06
C VAL A 148 -1.99 0.40 -26.92
N ALA A 149 -1.17 -0.65 -26.78
CA ALA A 149 -1.63 -2.03 -26.62
C ALA A 149 -2.54 -2.20 -25.40
N PHE A 150 -2.17 -1.59 -24.27
CA PHE A 150 -2.91 -1.72 -23.01
C PHE A 150 -4.06 -0.72 -22.85
N THR A 151 -4.11 0.35 -23.64
CA THR A 151 -5.25 1.31 -23.71
C THR A 151 -6.41 0.79 -24.56
N GLY A 152 -6.21 -0.29 -25.31
CA GLY A 152 -7.24 -0.92 -26.14
C GLY A 152 -8.48 -1.38 -25.36
N PRO A 153 -9.53 -1.84 -26.07
CA PRO A 153 -10.71 -2.41 -25.42
C PRO A 153 -10.31 -3.53 -24.48
N ARG A 154 -11.05 -3.65 -23.37
CA ARG A 154 -10.79 -4.64 -22.34
C ARG A 154 -10.56 -6.03 -22.93
N ALA A 155 -11.45 -6.51 -23.82
CA ALA A 155 -11.32 -7.82 -24.45
C ALA A 155 -9.97 -8.05 -25.17
N HIS A 156 -9.40 -7.02 -25.80
CA HIS A 156 -8.08 -7.09 -26.43
C HIS A 156 -6.98 -7.25 -25.38
N VAL A 157 -6.99 -6.40 -24.35
CA VAL A 157 -6.01 -6.46 -23.25
C VAL A 157 -6.06 -7.82 -22.55
N GLN A 158 -7.27 -8.35 -22.33
CA GLN A 158 -7.45 -9.66 -21.72
C GLN A 158 -6.79 -10.78 -22.55
N ARG A 159 -7.04 -10.78 -23.87
CA ARG A 159 -6.41 -11.74 -24.80
C ARG A 159 -4.90 -11.59 -24.79
N LEU A 160 -4.39 -10.36 -24.85
CA LEU A 160 -2.95 -10.10 -24.83
C LEU A 160 -2.29 -10.68 -23.56
N ILE A 161 -2.87 -10.46 -22.39
CA ILE A 161 -2.37 -10.98 -21.12
C ILE A 161 -2.37 -12.52 -21.10
N LEU A 162 -3.40 -13.16 -21.65
CA LEU A 162 -3.57 -14.62 -21.62
C LEU A 162 -2.74 -15.34 -22.68
N ASP A 163 -2.72 -14.80 -23.91
CA ASP A 163 -2.12 -15.44 -25.08
C ASP A 163 -0.61 -15.15 -25.16
N ARG A 164 -0.14 -14.06 -24.54
CA ARG A 164 1.25 -13.58 -24.62
C ARG A 164 1.81 -13.14 -23.26
N PRO A 165 1.98 -14.08 -22.30
CA PRO A 165 2.57 -13.76 -20.99
C PRO A 165 4.03 -13.27 -21.10
N ASP A 166 4.73 -13.61 -22.17
CA ASP A 166 6.08 -13.11 -22.50
C ASP A 166 6.14 -11.57 -22.59
N VAL A 167 5.09 -10.95 -23.15
CA VAL A 167 5.00 -9.48 -23.27
C VAL A 167 4.92 -8.81 -21.89
N LEU A 168 4.32 -9.47 -20.90
CA LEU A 168 4.26 -8.95 -19.53
C LEU A 168 5.65 -8.86 -18.91
N SER A 169 6.49 -9.87 -19.11
CA SER A 169 7.86 -9.88 -18.60
C SER A 169 8.67 -8.72 -19.18
N LEU A 170 8.54 -8.46 -20.49
CA LEU A 170 9.20 -7.34 -21.16
C LEU A 170 8.70 -5.99 -20.61
N VAL A 171 7.38 -5.80 -20.52
CA VAL A 171 6.79 -4.56 -19.96
C VAL A 171 7.26 -4.32 -18.52
N PHE A 172 7.20 -5.34 -17.66
CA PHE A 172 7.59 -5.21 -16.26
C PHE A 172 9.08 -4.95 -16.12
N SER A 173 9.93 -5.60 -16.92
CA SER A 173 11.37 -5.31 -16.92
C SER A 173 11.65 -3.87 -17.33
N LEU A 174 11.10 -3.41 -18.45
CA LEU A 174 11.26 -2.03 -18.89
C LEU A 174 10.74 -1.03 -17.86
N TRP A 175 9.60 -1.31 -17.23
CA TRP A 175 9.06 -0.48 -16.16
C TRP A 175 9.99 -0.44 -14.95
N LEU A 176 10.40 -1.58 -14.40
CA LEU A 176 11.25 -1.62 -13.21
C LEU A 176 12.59 -0.92 -13.40
N TYR A 177 13.14 -0.99 -14.62
CA TYR A 177 14.45 -0.45 -14.95
C TYR A 177 14.40 0.84 -15.79
N PHE A 178 13.23 1.47 -15.98
CA PHE A 178 13.13 2.71 -16.78
C PHE A 178 14.12 3.82 -16.36
N PRO A 179 14.51 3.98 -15.07
CA PRO A 179 15.52 4.96 -14.70
C PRO A 179 16.89 4.78 -15.37
N HIS A 180 17.21 3.55 -15.81
CA HIS A 180 18.44 3.22 -16.54
C HIS A 180 18.32 3.51 -18.04
N HIS A 181 17.10 3.47 -18.58
CA HIS A 181 16.82 3.57 -20.01
C HIS A 181 16.37 4.96 -20.46
N ILE A 182 15.83 5.76 -19.54
CA ILE A 182 15.29 7.10 -19.80
C ILE A 182 16.15 8.10 -19.01
N PRO A 183 17.05 8.86 -19.65
CA PRO A 183 17.86 9.85 -18.94
C PRO A 183 16.98 10.97 -18.37
N ALA A 184 17.27 11.41 -17.13
CA ALA A 184 16.52 12.51 -16.51
C ALA A 184 16.67 13.84 -17.27
N SER A 185 17.70 13.98 -18.10
CA SER A 185 17.95 15.14 -18.94
C SER A 185 17.15 15.18 -20.24
N ALA A 186 16.41 14.11 -20.59
CA ALA A 186 15.72 14.07 -21.87
C ALA A 186 14.41 14.87 -21.82
N THR A 187 14.17 15.67 -22.87
CA THR A 187 13.06 16.63 -22.95
C THR A 187 11.66 16.03 -22.82
N VAL A 188 11.50 14.77 -23.21
CA VAL A 188 10.23 14.02 -23.21
C VAL A 188 10.21 12.88 -22.19
N ALA A 189 11.16 12.86 -21.25
CA ALA A 189 11.29 11.78 -20.28
C ALA A 189 10.06 11.58 -19.39
N ASP A 190 9.41 12.65 -18.92
CA ASP A 190 8.17 12.55 -18.12
C ASP A 190 7.05 11.85 -18.91
N VAL A 191 6.85 12.22 -20.18
CA VAL A 191 5.82 11.62 -21.04
C VAL A 191 6.07 10.13 -21.22
N HIS A 192 7.33 9.72 -21.41
CA HIS A 192 7.69 8.30 -21.56
C HIS A 192 7.51 7.53 -20.25
N CYS A 193 7.98 8.07 -19.12
CA CYS A 193 7.76 7.45 -17.81
C CYS A 193 6.26 7.28 -17.53
N ARG A 194 5.46 8.33 -17.78
CA ARG A 194 4.01 8.30 -17.61
C ARG A 194 3.35 7.22 -18.47
N ASN A 195 3.67 7.16 -19.77
CA ASN A 195 3.07 6.17 -20.67
C ASN A 195 3.37 4.72 -20.23
N LEU A 196 4.58 4.47 -19.72
CA LEU A 196 4.98 3.16 -19.23
C LEU A 196 4.27 2.80 -17.91
N ILE A 197 4.23 3.74 -16.96
CA ILE A 197 3.48 3.59 -15.71
C ILE A 197 1.99 3.36 -15.98
N HIS A 198 1.42 4.11 -16.93
CA HIS A 198 0.03 3.98 -17.35
C HIS A 198 -0.26 2.59 -17.93
N ALA A 199 0.60 2.08 -18.81
CA ALA A 199 0.47 0.73 -19.36
C ALA A 199 0.44 -0.33 -18.24
N VAL A 200 1.37 -0.25 -17.28
CA VAL A 200 1.42 -1.15 -16.12
C VAL A 200 0.16 -1.02 -15.24
N ARG A 201 -0.32 0.20 -15.02
CA ARG A 201 -1.57 0.45 -14.29
C ARG A 201 -2.77 -0.19 -14.97
N LEU A 202 -2.86 -0.14 -16.30
CA LEU A 202 -3.93 -0.77 -17.06
C LEU A 202 -3.87 -2.30 -17.00
N ILE A 203 -2.67 -2.89 -16.97
CA ILE A 203 -2.49 -4.34 -16.72
C ILE A 203 -3.09 -4.71 -15.37
N PHE A 204 -2.67 -4.06 -14.28
CA PHE A 204 -3.17 -4.36 -12.93
C PHE A 204 -4.68 -4.15 -12.81
N ARG A 205 -5.21 -3.04 -13.33
CA ARG A 205 -6.66 -2.78 -13.33
C ARG A 205 -7.43 -3.84 -14.09
N THR A 206 -6.91 -4.29 -15.23
CA THR A 206 -7.58 -5.34 -16.02
C THR A 206 -7.64 -6.65 -15.25
N VAL A 207 -6.55 -7.05 -14.59
CA VAL A 207 -6.48 -8.26 -13.76
C VAL A 207 -7.40 -8.16 -12.54
N ASP A 208 -7.35 -7.05 -11.80
CA ASP A 208 -8.16 -6.84 -10.59
C ASP A 208 -9.66 -6.83 -10.91
N SER A 209 -10.04 -6.20 -12.02
CA SER A 209 -11.43 -6.12 -12.46
C SER A 209 -12.03 -7.49 -12.84
N TRP A 210 -11.24 -8.56 -12.95
CA TRP A 210 -11.75 -9.93 -13.09
C TRP A 210 -12.06 -10.61 -11.76
N ALA A 211 -11.46 -10.14 -10.66
CA ALA A 211 -11.65 -10.73 -9.35
C ALA A 211 -12.96 -10.28 -8.68
N GLU A 212 -13.53 -9.14 -9.08
CA GLU A 212 -14.76 -8.59 -8.49
C GLU A 212 -16.00 -9.44 -8.82
N PRO A 213 -16.61 -10.16 -7.86
CA PRO A 213 -17.73 -11.07 -8.11
C PRO A 213 -19.04 -10.37 -8.52
N GLY A 214 -19.18 -9.07 -8.22
CA GLY A 214 -20.43 -8.32 -8.37
C GLY A 214 -20.64 -7.61 -9.72
N ARG A 215 -19.62 -7.51 -10.57
CA ARG A 215 -19.73 -6.94 -11.94
C ARG A 215 -19.88 -8.01 -13.02
N ARG A 216 -20.22 -9.24 -12.64
CA ARG A 216 -20.36 -10.35 -13.59
C ARG A 216 -21.55 -10.06 -14.50
N SER A 217 -21.26 -9.94 -15.80
CA SER A 217 -22.29 -10.13 -16.81
C SER A 217 -22.96 -11.49 -16.54
N PRO A 218 -24.30 -11.59 -16.53
CA PRO A 218 -25.04 -12.84 -16.26
C PRO A 218 -24.61 -14.01 -17.17
N THR A 219 -23.95 -13.73 -18.29
CA THR A 219 -23.44 -14.69 -19.26
C THR A 219 -22.03 -15.23 -18.95
N ALA A 220 -21.33 -14.68 -17.96
CA ALA A 220 -19.98 -15.11 -17.59
C ALA A 220 -20.03 -16.22 -16.52
N ALA A 221 -20.36 -17.45 -16.95
CA ALA A 221 -20.00 -18.64 -16.20
C ALA A 221 -18.50 -18.56 -15.83
N GLN A 222 -18.16 -18.93 -14.59
CA GLN A 222 -16.82 -18.84 -13.97
C GLN A 222 -15.69 -18.94 -15.00
N THR A 223 -14.94 -17.87 -15.23
CA THR A 223 -13.81 -17.86 -16.17
C THR A 223 -12.52 -18.30 -15.46
N PRO A 224 -12.02 -19.54 -15.66
CA PRO A 224 -10.69 -19.98 -15.20
C PRO A 224 -9.57 -18.98 -15.50
N ASN A 225 -9.77 -18.14 -16.51
CA ASN A 225 -8.83 -17.13 -17.00
C ASN A 225 -8.43 -16.07 -15.95
N ALA A 226 -9.28 -15.71 -15.00
CA ALA A 226 -8.96 -14.62 -14.05
C ALA A 226 -7.79 -14.98 -13.11
N LYS A 227 -7.83 -16.22 -12.60
CA LYS A 227 -6.76 -16.75 -11.74
C LYS A 227 -5.48 -16.94 -12.54
N ILE A 228 -5.57 -17.57 -13.72
CA ILE A 228 -4.42 -17.84 -14.60
C ILE A 228 -3.70 -16.55 -14.97
N ALA A 229 -4.43 -15.50 -15.35
CA ALA A 229 -3.78 -14.27 -15.76
C ALA A 229 -3.29 -13.41 -14.58
N ARG A 230 -3.90 -13.54 -13.38
CA ARG A 230 -3.27 -13.01 -12.15
C ARG A 230 -1.95 -13.72 -11.85
N GLU A 231 -1.93 -15.05 -11.91
CA GLU A 231 -0.72 -15.85 -11.71
C GLU A 231 0.33 -15.53 -12.77
N SER A 232 -0.07 -15.31 -14.03
CA SER A 232 0.82 -14.90 -15.11
C SER A 232 1.44 -13.52 -14.87
N CYS A 233 0.64 -12.54 -14.43
CA CYS A 233 1.16 -11.21 -14.08
C CYS A 233 2.10 -11.26 -12.88
N VAL A 234 1.76 -12.03 -11.84
CA VAL A 234 2.62 -12.22 -10.67
C VAL A 234 3.92 -12.93 -11.05
N SER A 235 3.85 -13.97 -11.88
CA SER A 235 5.01 -14.70 -12.37
C SER A 235 5.91 -13.81 -13.23
N ALA A 236 5.33 -13.04 -14.15
CA ALA A 236 6.08 -12.13 -15.02
C ALA A 236 6.77 -11.01 -14.22
N LEU A 237 6.07 -10.37 -13.28
CA LEU A 237 6.66 -9.35 -12.42
C LEU A 237 7.73 -9.95 -11.49
N GLY A 238 7.49 -11.15 -10.94
CA GLY A 238 8.45 -11.87 -10.11
C GLY A 238 9.69 -12.32 -10.87
N GLY A 239 9.55 -12.66 -12.16
CA GLY A 239 10.66 -13.01 -13.04
C GLY A 239 11.48 -11.80 -13.51
N ALA A 240 10.89 -10.60 -13.50
CA ALA A 240 11.57 -9.35 -13.84
C ALA A 240 12.51 -8.85 -12.73
N THR A 241 12.51 -9.46 -11.53
CA THR A 241 13.46 -9.12 -10.45
C THR A 241 14.09 -10.37 -9.85
N THR A 242 15.28 -10.23 -9.28
CA THR A 242 15.98 -11.35 -8.62
C THR A 242 15.42 -11.69 -7.24
N SER A 243 14.70 -10.74 -6.62
CA SER A 243 14.11 -10.89 -5.29
C SER A 243 13.05 -9.83 -5.04
N VAL A 244 12.24 -10.04 -3.98
CA VAL A 244 11.30 -9.03 -3.48
C VAL A 244 12.06 -7.77 -3.01
N GLN A 245 13.23 -7.92 -2.36
CA GLN A 245 14.04 -6.78 -1.94
C GLN A 245 14.55 -5.96 -3.14
N ALA A 246 14.98 -6.63 -4.21
CA ALA A 246 15.38 -5.97 -5.45
C ALA A 246 14.21 -5.19 -6.07
N LEU A 247 13.00 -5.77 -6.09
CA LEU A 247 11.78 -5.10 -6.53
C LEU A 247 11.56 -3.78 -5.78
N TYR A 248 11.60 -3.79 -4.45
CA TYR A 248 11.48 -2.55 -3.65
C TYR A 248 12.64 -1.57 -3.85
N GLY A 249 13.83 -2.06 -4.20
CA GLY A 249 14.97 -1.25 -4.64
C GLY A 249 14.62 -0.48 -5.93
N CYS A 250 14.16 -1.18 -6.96
CA CYS A 250 13.69 -0.59 -8.22
C CYS A 250 12.58 0.44 -7.97
N LEU A 251 11.58 0.13 -7.14
CA LEU A 251 10.51 1.09 -6.81
C LEU A 251 11.04 2.38 -6.16
N ALA A 252 12.06 2.27 -5.30
CA ALA A 252 12.69 3.43 -4.69
C ALA A 252 13.50 4.25 -5.71
N ASP A 253 14.20 3.59 -6.63
CA ASP A 253 15.01 4.21 -7.67
C ASP A 253 14.13 4.94 -8.70
N GLN A 254 13.02 4.32 -9.11
CA GLN A 254 11.99 4.96 -9.94
C GLN A 254 11.46 6.24 -9.31
N THR A 255 11.09 6.21 -8.02
CA THR A 255 10.60 7.40 -7.32
C THR A 255 11.66 8.50 -7.29
N ARG A 256 12.94 8.18 -7.05
CA ARG A 256 14.02 9.18 -7.09
C ARG A 256 14.23 9.75 -8.50
N HIS A 257 14.10 8.91 -9.52
CA HIS A 257 14.18 9.35 -10.91
C HIS A 257 13.05 10.33 -11.26
N LEU A 258 11.81 10.05 -10.86
CA LEU A 258 10.68 10.95 -11.08
C LEU A 258 10.83 12.30 -10.33
N ILE A 259 11.47 12.30 -9.15
CA ILE A 259 11.85 13.56 -8.46
C ILE A 259 12.85 14.34 -9.31
N ALA A 260 13.88 13.68 -9.85
CA ALA A 260 14.89 14.32 -10.69
C ALA A 260 14.30 14.89 -11.99
N LEU A 261 13.26 14.25 -12.53
CA LEU A 261 12.52 14.70 -13.71
C LEU A 261 11.59 15.88 -13.46
N SER A 262 11.25 16.17 -12.20
CA SER A 262 10.10 17.02 -11.85
C SER A 262 8.82 16.55 -12.56
N ALA A 263 8.53 15.25 -12.46
CA ALA A 263 7.42 14.60 -13.16
C ALA A 263 6.07 15.31 -12.92
N SER A 264 5.16 15.22 -13.89
CA SER A 264 3.84 15.87 -13.76
C SER A 264 2.96 15.23 -12.68
N GLY A 265 1.96 15.96 -12.17
CA GLY A 265 1.07 15.49 -11.11
C GLY A 265 0.35 14.18 -11.45
N ALA A 266 -0.11 14.02 -12.69
CA ALA A 266 -0.74 12.79 -13.16
C ALA A 266 0.22 11.59 -13.11
N THR A 267 1.51 11.79 -13.48
CA THR A 267 2.54 10.76 -13.40
C THR A 267 2.71 10.27 -11.96
N TRP A 268 2.70 11.18 -10.98
CA TRP A 268 2.84 10.83 -9.56
C TRP A 268 1.69 9.98 -9.01
N THR A 269 0.45 10.35 -9.32
CA THR A 269 -0.73 9.57 -8.88
C THR A 269 -0.68 8.16 -9.46
N GLU A 270 -0.43 8.02 -10.77
CA GLU A 270 -0.37 6.70 -11.40
C GLU A 270 0.81 5.87 -10.89
N HIS A 271 1.96 6.50 -10.62
CA HIS A 271 3.14 5.84 -10.07
C HIS A 271 2.85 5.19 -8.73
N PHE A 272 2.32 5.96 -7.77
CA PHE A 272 2.02 5.44 -6.44
C PHE A 272 0.82 4.49 -6.44
N ASP A 273 -0.17 4.68 -7.34
CA ASP A 273 -1.25 3.71 -7.58
C ASP A 273 -0.69 2.33 -7.95
N VAL A 274 0.24 2.28 -8.91
CA VAL A 274 0.86 1.02 -9.35
C VAL A 274 1.65 0.38 -8.20
N GLN A 275 2.46 1.15 -7.49
CA GLN A 275 3.22 0.65 -6.35
C GLN A 275 2.31 0.10 -5.24
N TYR A 276 1.18 0.77 -4.99
CA TYR A 276 0.15 0.32 -4.06
C TYR A 276 -0.43 -1.04 -4.48
N GLN A 277 -0.74 -1.25 -5.76
CA GLN A 277 -1.23 -2.55 -6.24
C GLN A 277 -0.19 -3.66 -6.09
N VAL A 278 1.09 -3.38 -6.38
CA VAL A 278 2.17 -4.37 -6.22
C VAL A 278 2.28 -4.87 -4.78
N VAL A 279 2.19 -3.97 -3.80
CA VAL A 279 2.30 -4.34 -2.37
C VAL A 279 1.10 -5.11 -1.84
N ARG A 280 -0.05 -5.06 -2.54
CA ARG A 280 -1.22 -5.87 -2.20
C ARG A 280 -1.12 -7.32 -2.69
N ILE A 281 -0.09 -7.66 -3.46
CA ILE A 281 0.16 -9.01 -3.93
C ILE A 281 0.90 -9.77 -2.82
N PRO A 282 0.34 -10.85 -2.25
CA PRO A 282 0.95 -11.55 -1.12
C PRO A 282 2.38 -12.06 -1.37
N SER A 283 2.69 -12.47 -2.60
CA SER A 283 4.03 -12.95 -2.98
C SER A 283 5.11 -11.86 -2.99
N PHE A 284 4.71 -10.58 -2.96
CA PHE A 284 5.62 -9.44 -2.96
C PHE A 284 5.64 -8.69 -1.62
N LEU A 285 5.05 -9.26 -0.56
CA LEU A 285 5.16 -8.69 0.78
C LEU A 285 6.60 -8.80 1.28
N CYS A 286 7.24 -7.67 1.59
CA CYS A 286 8.57 -7.65 2.20
C CYS A 286 8.49 -7.38 3.70
N ASN A 287 8.88 -8.38 4.51
CA ASN A 287 9.06 -8.22 5.95
C ASN A 287 10.52 -8.54 6.33
N PRO A 288 11.34 -7.55 6.74
CA PRO A 288 10.99 -6.14 7.00
C PRO A 288 10.98 -5.28 5.72
N CYS A 289 10.05 -4.32 5.63
CA CYS A 289 9.95 -3.37 4.51
C CYS A 289 11.23 -2.51 4.36
N PRO A 290 11.91 -2.44 3.19
CA PRO A 290 13.17 -1.73 3.02
C PRO A 290 13.07 -0.23 3.35
N ARG A 291 14.11 0.35 3.98
CA ARG A 291 14.11 1.78 4.32
C ARG A 291 14.10 2.66 3.07
N ALA A 292 14.77 2.24 2.00
CA ALA A 292 14.95 3.01 0.78
C ALA A 292 13.61 3.37 0.12
N VAL A 293 12.66 2.44 0.03
CA VAL A 293 11.34 2.70 -0.57
C VAL A 293 10.55 3.70 0.27
N LEU A 294 10.51 3.54 1.60
CA LEU A 294 9.81 4.49 2.49
C LEU A 294 10.39 5.90 2.38
N THR A 295 11.72 6.03 2.41
CA THR A 295 12.39 7.33 2.27
C THR A 295 12.12 7.95 0.89
N ALA A 296 12.22 7.18 -0.19
CA ALA A 296 11.97 7.67 -1.54
C ALA A 296 10.49 8.09 -1.71
N THR A 297 9.53 7.28 -1.28
CA THR A 297 8.10 7.59 -1.34
C THR A 297 7.76 8.88 -0.58
N ILE A 298 8.27 9.04 0.65
CA ILE A 298 8.02 10.26 1.43
C ILE A 298 8.68 11.49 0.77
N ALA A 299 9.87 11.34 0.18
CA ALA A 299 10.49 12.40 -0.59
C ALA A 299 9.67 12.76 -1.84
N GLY A 300 9.15 11.78 -2.57
CA GLY A 300 8.29 11.97 -3.74
C GLY A 300 6.98 12.67 -3.38
N GLY A 301 6.30 12.24 -2.32
CA GLY A 301 5.10 12.90 -1.81
C GLY A 301 5.37 14.35 -1.36
N ARG A 302 6.53 14.65 -0.78
CA ARG A 302 6.92 16.03 -0.45
C ARG A 302 7.18 16.88 -1.69
N HIS A 303 7.80 16.29 -2.72
CA HIS A 303 8.04 16.95 -3.99
C HIS A 303 6.71 17.32 -4.66
N CYS A 304 5.74 16.41 -4.67
CA CYS A 304 4.38 16.64 -5.16
C CYS A 304 3.72 17.88 -4.53
N ILE A 305 3.84 18.05 -3.20
CA ILE A 305 3.27 19.20 -2.48
C ILE A 305 3.96 20.54 -2.83
N VAL A 306 5.24 20.51 -3.18
CA VAL A 306 6.00 21.74 -3.48
C VAL A 306 5.80 22.20 -4.92
N GLN A 307 5.44 21.29 -5.83
CA GLN A 307 5.43 21.53 -7.27
C GLN A 307 4.20 22.33 -7.75
N ASP A 308 3.00 21.74 -7.69
CA ASP A 308 1.74 22.34 -8.16
C ASP A 308 0.53 21.65 -7.53
N VAL A 309 -0.62 22.33 -7.51
CA VAL A 309 -1.92 21.82 -7.06
C VAL A 309 -2.30 20.52 -7.76
N SER A 310 -2.01 20.38 -9.06
CA SER A 310 -2.29 19.14 -9.81
C SER A 310 -1.49 17.94 -9.31
N ALA A 311 -0.39 18.14 -8.58
CA ALA A 311 0.43 17.07 -8.02
C ALA A 311 0.02 16.67 -6.59
N HIS A 312 -0.89 17.39 -5.93
CA HIS A 312 -1.31 17.05 -4.56
C HIS A 312 -1.93 15.66 -4.44
N GLU A 313 -2.68 15.21 -5.45
CA GLU A 313 -3.20 13.83 -5.55
C GLU A 313 -2.07 12.78 -5.50
N GLY A 314 -0.91 13.08 -6.08
CA GLY A 314 0.28 12.26 -5.98
C GLY A 314 0.80 12.12 -4.54
N ALA A 315 0.69 13.17 -3.73
CA ALA A 315 1.05 13.12 -2.31
C ALA A 315 0.09 12.25 -1.49
N LEU A 316 -1.22 12.29 -1.80
CA LEU A 316 -2.22 11.41 -1.18
C LEU A 316 -1.99 9.95 -1.54
N ALA A 317 -1.70 9.68 -2.82
CA ALA A 317 -1.33 8.36 -3.28
C ALA A 317 -0.04 7.86 -2.59
N ALA A 318 0.95 8.73 -2.38
CA ALA A 318 2.16 8.41 -1.61
C ALA A 318 1.84 8.02 -0.15
N VAL A 319 0.98 8.77 0.55
CA VAL A 319 0.54 8.44 1.91
C VAL A 319 -0.21 7.11 1.94
N SER A 320 -1.09 6.86 0.98
CA SER A 320 -1.81 5.60 0.83
C SER A 320 -0.86 4.43 0.59
N PHE A 321 0.20 4.63 -0.19
CA PHE A 321 1.24 3.63 -0.41
C PHE A 321 2.06 3.36 0.87
N VAL A 322 2.46 4.40 1.62
CA VAL A 322 3.15 4.23 2.91
C VAL A 322 2.26 3.47 3.91
N LEU A 323 0.95 3.76 3.94
CA LEU A 323 -0.01 3.03 4.76
C LEU A 323 -0.06 1.55 4.36
N ALA A 324 -0.11 1.24 3.07
CA ALA A 324 -0.08 -0.13 2.58
C ALA A 324 1.20 -0.87 3.01
N LEU A 325 2.37 -0.23 2.91
CA LEU A 325 3.63 -0.79 3.41
C LEU A 325 3.62 -1.05 4.91
N CYS A 326 2.99 -0.17 5.70
CA CYS A 326 2.82 -0.38 7.13
C CYS A 326 1.89 -1.55 7.42
N ARG A 327 0.80 -1.69 6.68
CA ARG A 327 -0.19 -2.77 6.84
C ARG A 327 0.25 -4.12 6.25
N ALA A 328 1.20 -4.11 5.34
CA ALA A 328 1.80 -5.32 4.78
C ALA A 328 2.68 -6.08 5.80
N SER A 329 3.10 -5.42 6.88
CA SER A 329 3.87 -6.03 7.97
C SER A 329 2.98 -6.50 9.11
N ASP A 330 3.49 -7.47 9.86
CA ASP A 330 2.93 -7.95 11.14
C ASP A 330 3.52 -7.20 12.36
N ASP A 331 4.37 -6.20 12.12
CA ASP A 331 4.97 -5.35 13.14
C ASP A 331 4.94 -3.86 12.78
N ASN A 332 5.30 -2.99 13.73
CA ASN A 332 5.36 -1.55 13.53
C ASN A 332 6.73 -1.03 13.07
N ARG A 333 7.66 -1.90 12.64
CA ARG A 333 8.98 -1.46 12.16
C ARG A 333 8.88 -0.60 10.89
N PRO A 334 8.01 -0.89 9.89
CA PRO A 334 7.80 0.00 8.76
C PRO A 334 7.26 1.38 9.18
N LEU A 335 6.32 1.42 10.13
CA LEU A 335 5.77 2.68 10.66
C LEU A 335 6.87 3.52 11.34
N ILE A 336 7.71 2.90 12.17
CA ILE A 336 8.87 3.57 12.79
C ILE A 336 9.82 4.13 11.71
N ARG A 337 10.09 3.35 10.66
CA ARG A 337 10.93 3.80 9.52
C ARG A 337 10.28 4.96 8.77
N ALA A 338 8.96 4.92 8.55
CA ALA A 338 8.20 5.99 7.91
C ALA A 338 8.23 7.29 8.73
N ILE A 339 8.07 7.21 10.06
CA ILE A 339 8.23 8.35 10.98
C ILE A 339 9.64 8.93 10.87
N HIS A 340 10.68 8.09 10.88
CA HIS A 340 12.06 8.58 10.74
C HIS A 340 12.33 9.24 9.38
N ALA A 341 11.72 8.74 8.30
CA ALA A 341 11.76 9.35 6.98
C ALA A 341 10.89 10.63 6.89
N GLY A 342 10.06 10.91 7.90
CA GLY A 342 9.28 12.14 8.04
C GLY A 342 7.89 12.07 7.41
N ALA A 343 7.22 10.93 7.56
CA ALA A 343 5.83 10.75 7.14
C ALA A 343 4.87 11.73 7.84
N TYR A 344 5.09 12.05 9.12
CA TYR A 344 4.29 13.06 9.83
C TYR A 344 4.39 14.43 9.14
N ASP A 345 5.60 14.88 8.80
CA ASP A 345 5.78 16.19 8.13
C ASP A 345 5.07 16.22 6.77
N LEU A 346 4.98 15.08 6.06
CA LEU A 346 4.24 14.99 4.80
C LEU A 346 2.74 15.18 5.03
N VAL A 347 2.16 14.46 5.99
CA VAL A 347 0.73 14.54 6.34
C VAL A 347 0.37 15.93 6.87
N GLU A 348 1.24 16.53 7.68
CA GLU A 348 1.09 17.91 8.15
C GLU A 348 1.04 18.89 6.98
N ARG A 349 1.96 18.78 6.02
CA ARG A 349 1.98 19.64 4.83
C ARG A 349 0.71 19.49 3.99
N ILE A 350 0.26 18.25 3.75
CA ILE A 350 -1.01 17.97 3.05
C ILE A 350 -2.17 18.69 3.74
N GLY A 351 -2.33 18.52 5.06
CA GLY A 351 -3.42 19.15 5.79
C GLY A 351 -3.32 20.67 5.94
N LYS A 352 -2.12 21.26 5.76
CA LYS A 352 -1.93 22.71 5.68
C LYS A 352 -2.28 23.29 4.31
N VAL A 353 -2.14 22.48 3.26
CA VAL A 353 -2.52 22.85 1.90
C VAL A 353 -4.04 22.83 1.74
N ASP A 354 -4.67 21.71 2.11
CA ASP A 354 -6.12 21.56 2.08
C ASP A 354 -6.57 20.58 3.17
N ALA A 355 -7.44 21.05 4.06
CA ALA A 355 -7.96 20.25 5.15
C ALA A 355 -9.00 19.20 4.70
N SER A 356 -9.50 19.29 3.46
CA SER A 356 -10.43 18.33 2.87
C SER A 356 -9.75 17.05 2.38
N TYR A 357 -8.43 17.05 2.22
CA TYR A 357 -7.68 15.88 1.80
C TYR A 357 -7.72 14.77 2.86
N ASP A 358 -8.23 13.60 2.44
CA ASP A 358 -8.40 12.46 3.33
C ASP A 358 -7.08 11.69 3.56
N VAL A 359 -6.48 11.96 4.72
CA VAL A 359 -5.33 11.22 5.26
C VAL A 359 -5.71 10.43 6.52
N SER A 360 -7.02 10.29 6.80
CA SER A 360 -7.55 9.75 8.06
C SER A 360 -7.08 8.33 8.35
N ALA A 361 -7.02 7.48 7.32
CA ALA A 361 -6.58 6.09 7.47
C ALA A 361 -5.12 5.98 7.93
N PHE A 362 -4.23 6.85 7.44
CA PHE A 362 -2.84 6.88 7.87
C PHE A 362 -2.69 7.58 9.23
N VAL A 363 -3.44 8.65 9.48
CA VAL A 363 -3.54 9.28 10.81
C VAL A 363 -3.95 8.27 11.88
N GLY A 364 -4.98 7.46 11.62
CA GLY A 364 -5.40 6.39 12.52
C GLY A 364 -4.32 5.32 12.71
N GLN A 365 -3.57 4.96 11.67
CA GLN A 365 -2.42 4.05 11.79
C GLN A 365 -1.32 4.60 12.70
N VAL A 366 -0.96 5.88 12.55
CA VAL A 366 0.05 6.52 13.40
C VAL A 366 -0.47 6.64 14.83
N GLY A 367 -1.72 7.09 15.01
CA GLY A 367 -2.36 7.21 16.31
C GLY A 367 -2.36 5.89 17.09
N ALA A 368 -2.84 4.81 16.48
CA ALA A 368 -2.80 3.47 17.07
C ALA A 368 -1.36 2.99 17.35
N GLY A 369 -0.41 3.34 16.48
CA GLY A 369 1.00 3.04 16.70
C GLY A 369 1.60 3.75 17.92
N LEU A 370 1.18 4.98 18.23
CA LEU A 370 1.69 5.77 19.36
C LEU A 370 1.37 5.16 20.74
N GLY A 371 0.42 4.23 20.82
CA GLY A 371 0.20 3.37 21.99
C GLY A 371 1.35 2.39 22.27
N GLN A 372 2.37 2.31 21.42
CA GLN A 372 3.58 1.52 21.66
C GLN A 372 4.79 2.41 21.91
N VAL A 373 5.55 2.09 22.96
CA VAL A 373 6.72 2.86 23.40
C VAL A 373 7.77 2.99 22.30
N SER A 374 8.01 1.94 21.53
CA SER A 374 8.96 1.96 20.42
C SER A 374 8.60 2.99 19.35
N VAL A 375 7.33 3.07 18.95
CA VAL A 375 6.79 4.06 18.00
C VAL A 375 6.80 5.45 18.62
N LEU A 376 6.31 5.57 19.86
CA LEU A 376 6.27 6.81 20.63
C LEU A 376 7.65 7.47 20.76
N ARG A 377 8.68 6.66 21.09
CA ARG A 377 10.08 7.11 21.14
C ARG A 377 10.60 7.52 19.77
N ALA A 378 10.27 6.77 18.72
CA ALA A 378 10.68 7.12 17.37
C ALA A 378 10.08 8.47 16.93
N PHE A 379 8.81 8.70 17.24
CA PHE A 379 8.11 9.96 17.00
C PHE A 379 8.74 11.10 17.78
N ASN A 380 8.94 10.94 19.10
CA ASN A 380 9.56 11.96 19.94
C ASN A 380 10.97 12.35 19.45
N ARG A 381 11.81 11.38 19.04
CA ARG A 381 13.15 11.66 18.50
C ARG A 381 13.14 12.61 17.29
N LYS A 382 12.09 12.57 16.47
CA LYS A 382 11.98 13.35 15.23
C LYS A 382 11.15 14.62 15.41
N HIS A 383 10.10 14.57 16.24
CA HIS A 383 9.03 15.57 16.31
C HIS A 383 8.79 16.09 17.73
N ALA A 384 9.81 16.12 18.61
CA ALA A 384 9.68 16.65 19.98
C ALA A 384 9.09 18.09 20.03
N ALA A 385 9.27 18.88 18.96
CA ALA A 385 8.71 20.22 18.86
C ALA A 385 7.18 20.25 18.94
N VAL A 386 6.49 19.19 18.51
CA VAL A 386 5.02 19.05 18.53
C VAL A 386 4.45 19.11 19.97
N LEU A 387 5.27 18.80 20.99
CA LEU A 387 4.88 18.93 22.39
C LEU A 387 4.70 20.39 22.84
N ARG A 388 5.28 21.35 22.11
CA ARG A 388 5.22 22.78 22.44
C ARG A 388 4.08 23.51 21.74
N GLU A 389 3.43 22.87 20.77
CA GLU A 389 2.30 23.46 20.07
C GLU A 389 1.10 23.55 21.01
N PRO A 390 0.32 24.64 20.96
CA PRO A 390 -0.87 24.78 21.79
C PRO A 390 -1.87 23.67 21.49
N ASP A 391 -2.70 23.37 22.47
CA ASP A 391 -3.79 22.44 22.26
C ASP A 391 -4.87 23.12 21.43
N ILE A 392 -5.12 22.56 20.24
CA ILE A 392 -6.11 23.07 19.30
C ILE A 392 -7.19 22.02 19.23
N ALA A 393 -8.41 22.42 19.56
CA ALA A 393 -9.59 21.58 19.35
C ALA A 393 -9.59 21.04 17.92
N TRP A 394 -9.70 19.73 17.78
CA TRP A 394 -9.70 19.05 16.49
C TRP A 394 -11.04 18.33 16.33
N THR A 395 -11.67 18.51 15.18
CA THR A 395 -12.99 17.94 14.86
C THR A 395 -12.90 16.81 13.83
N SER A 396 -11.73 16.62 13.20
CA SER A 396 -11.52 15.64 12.13
C SER A 396 -10.20 14.88 12.27
N LEU A 397 -10.16 13.64 11.77
CA LEU A 397 -8.98 12.77 11.76
C LEU A 397 -7.90 13.29 10.80
N ASN A 398 -7.21 14.35 11.19
CA ASN A 398 -6.14 15.01 10.44
C ASN A 398 -4.80 14.95 11.20
N TYR A 399 -3.77 15.61 10.67
CA TYR A 399 -2.43 15.61 11.29
C TYR A 399 -2.41 16.12 12.74
N ARG A 400 -3.34 17.01 13.13
CA ARG A 400 -3.46 17.52 14.52
C ARG A 400 -3.91 16.44 15.48
N ALA A 401 -4.70 15.47 15.03
CA ALA A 401 -5.07 14.31 15.83
C ALA A 401 -3.83 13.51 16.24
N ILE A 402 -2.84 13.34 15.34
CA ILE A 402 -1.56 12.70 15.66
C ILE A 402 -0.83 13.48 16.76
N ALA A 403 -0.72 14.81 16.63
CA ALA A 403 -0.09 15.67 17.62
C ALA A 403 -0.75 15.55 19.01
N HIS A 404 -2.08 15.57 19.05
CA HIS A 404 -2.85 15.37 20.27
C HIS A 404 -2.61 13.98 20.89
N THR A 405 -2.68 12.91 20.08
CA THR A 405 -2.35 11.53 20.51
C THR A 405 -0.98 11.48 21.14
N PHE A 406 0.00 12.07 20.45
CA PHE A 406 1.38 12.05 20.86
C PHE A 406 1.56 12.73 22.19
N ARG A 407 0.99 13.92 22.40
CA ARG A 407 1.04 14.62 23.69
C ARG A 407 0.44 13.79 24.81
N SER A 408 -0.74 13.19 24.60
CA SER A 408 -1.43 12.36 25.57
C SER A 408 -0.60 11.12 25.96
N HIS A 409 -0.16 10.33 24.97
CA HIS A 409 0.64 9.13 25.24
C HIS A 409 2.04 9.47 25.80
N TYR A 410 2.64 10.58 25.37
CA TYR A 410 3.97 10.97 25.80
C TYR A 410 4.00 11.59 27.20
N SER A 411 2.99 12.36 27.59
CA SER A 411 2.85 12.82 28.99
C SER A 411 2.71 11.62 29.91
N PHE A 412 1.83 10.68 29.56
CA PHE A 412 1.62 9.43 30.29
C PHE A 412 2.90 8.58 30.37
N TYR A 413 3.63 8.48 29.27
CA TYR A 413 4.93 7.81 29.23
C TYR A 413 5.95 8.53 30.14
N ARG A 414 6.06 9.85 30.07
CA ARG A 414 7.06 10.61 30.83
C ARG A 414 6.81 10.54 32.34
N GLU A 415 5.56 10.73 32.76
CA GLU A 415 5.12 10.63 34.16
C GLU A 415 5.28 9.19 34.67
N GLY A 416 5.02 8.20 33.82
CA GLY A 416 5.10 6.79 34.17
C GLY A 416 6.48 6.15 34.22
N THR A 417 7.41 6.55 33.35
CA THR A 417 8.59 5.73 33.05
C THR A 417 9.85 6.12 33.83
N MET A 418 9.91 7.32 34.42
CA MET A 418 11.17 7.85 34.96
C MET A 418 11.34 7.73 36.48
N ARG A 419 10.30 7.84 37.31
CA ARG A 419 10.49 7.93 38.78
C ARG A 419 9.42 7.27 39.66
N GLU A 420 8.24 6.95 39.13
CA GLU A 420 7.06 6.62 39.96
C GLU A 420 6.44 5.23 39.72
N LEU A 421 7.24 4.26 39.26
CA LEU A 421 6.77 2.87 39.19
C LEU A 421 6.52 2.25 40.57
N GLY A 422 6.93 2.89 41.68
CA GLY A 422 6.75 2.39 43.04
C GLY A 422 5.27 2.12 43.38
N PRO A 423 4.40 3.14 43.41
CA PRO A 423 2.97 2.94 43.66
C PRO A 423 2.25 2.18 42.54
N GLN A 424 2.67 2.37 41.28
CA GLN A 424 2.01 1.80 40.10
C GLN A 424 2.23 0.28 39.95
N ARG A 425 3.21 -0.31 40.63
CA ARG A 425 3.39 -1.76 40.65
C ARG A 425 2.40 -2.50 41.56
N SER A 426 1.70 -1.79 42.46
CA SER A 426 0.61 -2.38 43.27
C SER A 426 -0.51 -2.98 42.41
N TYR A 427 -0.69 -2.46 41.20
CA TYR A 427 -1.70 -2.91 40.25
C TYR A 427 -1.33 -4.22 39.54
N LEU A 428 -0.04 -4.50 39.41
CA LEU A 428 0.49 -5.71 38.79
C LEU A 428 0.79 -6.73 39.87
N LYS A 429 -0.27 -7.45 40.29
CA LYS A 429 -0.19 -8.46 41.35
C LYS A 429 0.83 -9.55 41.01
N CYS A 430 1.51 -10.03 42.06
CA CYS A 430 2.38 -11.19 41.94
C CYS A 430 1.57 -12.40 41.49
N HIS A 431 2.02 -13.09 40.43
CA HIS A 431 1.36 -14.28 39.89
C HIS A 431 1.47 -15.49 40.82
N ASN A 432 2.44 -15.49 41.73
CA ASN A 432 2.54 -16.48 42.78
C ASN A 432 1.66 -16.06 43.97
N GLU A 433 0.33 -16.12 43.83
CA GLU A 433 -0.62 -15.64 44.87
C GLU A 433 -0.47 -16.41 46.20
N GLU A 434 0.01 -17.66 46.16
CA GLU A 434 0.21 -18.54 47.33
C GLU A 434 1.68 -18.54 47.84
N GLY A 435 2.46 -17.54 47.45
CA GLY A 435 3.89 -17.50 47.78
C GLY A 435 4.16 -17.45 49.29
N PRO A 436 5.20 -18.15 49.79
CA PRO A 436 5.59 -18.07 51.19
C PRO A 436 6.24 -16.71 51.46
N GLY A 437 5.47 -15.78 52.04
CA GLY A 437 5.96 -14.52 52.60
C GLY A 437 5.25 -13.27 52.09
N PRO A 438 5.51 -12.11 52.72
CA PRO A 438 4.90 -10.85 52.32
C PRO A 438 5.35 -10.48 50.90
N HIS A 439 4.39 -10.22 50.02
CA HIS A 439 4.66 -9.73 48.68
C HIS A 439 5.22 -8.30 48.77
N GLN A 440 6.32 -8.05 48.06
CA GLN A 440 6.86 -6.71 47.90
C GLN A 440 6.10 -5.94 46.80
N ASP A 441 6.02 -4.63 46.93
CA ASP A 441 5.41 -3.77 45.89
C ASP A 441 6.26 -3.69 44.61
N SER A 442 7.44 -4.33 44.56
CA SER A 442 8.31 -4.30 43.39
C SER A 442 8.08 -5.47 42.42
N ALA A 443 7.11 -5.35 41.51
CA ALA A 443 6.89 -6.35 40.45
C ALA A 443 8.03 -6.35 39.40
N LYS A 444 8.60 -7.52 39.14
CA LYS A 444 9.49 -7.86 38.03
C LYS A 444 8.71 -8.64 36.98
N VAL A 445 8.94 -8.31 35.71
CA VAL A 445 8.31 -9.00 34.60
C VAL A 445 9.15 -10.17 34.11
N CYS A 446 8.49 -11.30 33.84
CA CYS A 446 9.08 -12.40 33.09
C CYS A 446 9.41 -11.96 31.66
N PRO A 447 10.49 -12.43 31.02
CA PRO A 447 10.77 -12.10 29.62
C PRO A 447 9.67 -12.48 28.60
N CYS A 448 8.69 -13.31 28.97
CA CYS A 448 7.50 -13.53 28.14
C CYS A 448 6.44 -12.43 28.27
N GLY A 449 6.50 -11.54 29.26
CA GLY A 449 5.50 -10.50 29.49
C GLY A 449 4.17 -10.97 30.10
N ASP A 450 3.99 -12.27 30.34
CA ASP A 450 2.73 -12.84 30.86
C ASP A 450 2.66 -12.96 32.37
N ALA A 451 3.79 -12.82 33.07
CA ALA A 451 3.83 -13.03 34.51
C ALA A 451 4.67 -11.98 35.22
N PHE A 452 4.19 -11.57 36.38
CA PHE A 452 4.72 -10.49 37.21
C PHE A 452 5.01 -11.05 38.60
N TYR A 453 6.17 -10.69 39.16
CA TYR A 453 6.65 -11.28 40.42
C TYR A 453 7.21 -10.21 41.35
N CYS A 454 6.75 -10.17 42.58
CA CYS A 454 7.29 -9.25 43.59
C CYS A 454 8.76 -9.54 43.96
N SER A 455 9.25 -10.76 43.69
CA SER A 455 10.59 -11.19 44.07
C SER A 455 11.09 -12.34 43.19
N LYS A 456 12.42 -12.59 43.22
CA LYS A 456 13.04 -13.74 42.54
C LYS A 456 12.57 -15.08 43.14
N SER A 457 12.24 -15.13 44.43
CA SER A 457 11.75 -16.36 45.08
C SER A 457 10.36 -16.74 44.59
N CYS A 458 9.43 -15.78 44.53
CA CYS A 458 8.10 -15.99 43.95
C CYS A 458 8.17 -16.41 42.48
N GLN A 459 9.06 -15.79 41.69
CA GLN A 459 9.31 -16.20 40.32
C GLN A 459 9.77 -17.66 40.23
N ARG A 460 10.76 -18.08 41.03
CA ARG A 460 11.28 -19.47 41.01
C ARG A 460 10.23 -20.49 41.44
N ALA A 461 9.41 -20.16 42.44
CA ALA A 461 8.35 -21.03 42.93
C ALA A 461 7.28 -21.25 41.84
N HIS A 462 6.70 -20.16 41.31
CA HIS A 462 5.70 -20.23 40.23
C HIS A 462 6.27 -20.81 38.93
N TRP A 463 7.55 -20.55 38.63
CA TRP A 463 8.24 -21.16 37.50
C TRP A 463 8.21 -22.69 37.58
N ARG A 464 8.54 -23.26 38.75
CA ARG A 464 8.60 -24.71 38.94
C ARG A 464 7.22 -25.35 38.99
N SER A 465 6.23 -24.68 39.58
CA SER A 465 4.89 -25.24 39.73
C SER A 465 4.11 -25.26 38.42
N THR A 466 4.07 -24.15 37.68
CA THR A 466 3.14 -24.00 36.55
C THR A 466 3.72 -23.19 35.38
N HIS A 467 4.38 -22.06 35.60
CA HIS A 467 4.70 -21.13 34.52
C HIS A 467 5.69 -21.68 33.49
N ARG A 468 6.62 -22.57 33.89
CA ARG A 468 7.57 -23.16 32.95
C ARG A 468 6.87 -23.88 31.79
N ALA A 469 5.71 -24.50 32.04
CA ALA A 469 4.96 -25.23 31.03
C ALA A 469 4.25 -24.31 30.01
N THR A 470 4.01 -23.05 30.37
CA THR A 470 3.24 -22.09 29.56
C THR A 470 4.04 -20.86 29.14
N CYS A 471 5.31 -20.75 29.55
CA CYS A 471 6.15 -19.61 29.26
C CYS A 471 6.60 -19.60 27.80
N CYS A 472 6.25 -18.54 27.06
CA CYS A 472 6.66 -18.31 25.68
C CYS A 472 7.92 -17.42 25.54
N ALA A 473 8.75 -17.29 26.59
CA ALA A 473 9.89 -16.36 26.56
C ALA A 473 10.90 -16.66 25.44
N ALA A 474 11.02 -17.93 25.01
CA ALA A 474 11.86 -18.32 23.88
C ALA A 474 11.36 -17.73 22.56
N ASP A 475 10.05 -17.56 22.41
CA ASP A 475 9.39 -16.92 21.28
C ASP A 475 9.31 -15.39 21.44
N GLY A 476 9.97 -14.83 22.45
CA GLY A 476 9.94 -13.42 22.79
C GLY A 476 8.70 -12.98 23.58
N PRO A 477 8.59 -11.67 23.86
CA PRO A 477 7.48 -11.14 24.66
C PRO A 477 6.12 -11.42 24.01
N TRP A 478 5.18 -12.00 24.77
CA TRP A 478 3.89 -12.54 24.33
C TRP A 478 3.95 -13.52 23.16
N GLY A 479 5.09 -14.17 22.94
CA GLY A 479 5.32 -15.06 21.80
C GLY A 479 5.36 -14.32 20.47
N MET A 480 5.61 -13.01 20.48
CA MET A 480 5.55 -12.14 19.29
C MET A 480 6.87 -12.11 18.51
N GLN A 481 7.78 -13.08 18.69
CA GLN A 481 9.02 -13.26 17.92
C GLN A 481 9.88 -11.99 17.82
N GLY A 482 9.93 -11.20 18.90
CA GLY A 482 10.68 -9.93 18.93
C GLY A 482 10.08 -8.79 18.12
N ARG A 483 8.82 -8.90 17.66
CA ARG A 483 8.05 -7.79 17.09
C ARG A 483 7.69 -6.73 18.14
N MET A 484 7.65 -7.13 19.41
CA MET A 484 7.44 -6.25 20.56
C MET A 484 8.56 -6.39 21.58
N SER A 485 8.89 -5.29 22.25
CA SER A 485 9.77 -5.31 23.42
C SER A 485 8.98 -5.46 24.73
N ILE A 486 9.66 -5.85 25.80
CA ILE A 486 9.06 -5.85 27.15
C ILE A 486 8.61 -4.44 27.57
N ALA A 487 9.30 -3.40 27.12
CA ALA A 487 8.90 -2.02 27.40
C ALA A 487 7.56 -1.68 26.74
N ASP A 488 7.29 -2.20 25.54
CA ASP A 488 6.00 -2.01 24.87
C ASP A 488 4.88 -2.71 25.65
N ILE A 489 5.09 -3.97 26.07
CA ILE A 489 4.12 -4.71 26.89
C ILE A 489 3.82 -4.00 28.20
N MET A 490 4.85 -3.57 28.92
CA MET A 490 4.68 -2.87 30.20
C MET A 490 3.84 -1.61 30.05
N TYR A 491 4.11 -0.85 28.98
CA TYR A 491 3.35 0.37 28.71
C TYR A 491 1.90 0.07 28.32
N LEU A 492 1.66 -0.92 27.46
CA LEU A 492 0.32 -1.33 27.06
C LEU A 492 -0.51 -1.84 28.26
N CYS A 493 0.08 -2.66 29.13
CA CYS A 493 -0.58 -3.09 30.37
C CYS A 493 -0.94 -1.89 31.25
N LYS A 494 -0.04 -0.92 31.36
CA LYS A 494 -0.26 0.29 32.16
C LYS A 494 -1.36 1.16 31.55
N ASP A 495 -1.31 1.39 30.25
CA ASP A 495 -2.27 2.20 29.50
C ASP A 495 -3.67 1.61 29.63
N ALA A 496 -3.80 0.30 29.36
CA ALA A 496 -5.06 -0.42 29.53
C ALA A 496 -5.60 -0.35 30.96
N PHE A 497 -4.74 -0.53 31.95
CA PHE A 497 -5.14 -0.43 33.35
C PHE A 497 -5.73 0.96 33.69
N GLN A 498 -5.06 2.02 33.23
CA GLN A 498 -5.47 3.41 33.50
C GLN A 498 -6.73 3.78 32.73
N LEU A 499 -6.87 3.29 31.51
CA LEU A 499 -8.09 3.44 30.72
C LEU A 499 -9.28 2.75 31.39
N VAL A 500 -9.10 1.53 31.92
CA VAL A 500 -10.18 0.85 32.66
C VAL A 500 -10.56 1.64 33.91
N ILE A 501 -9.61 2.21 34.66
CA ILE A 501 -9.93 3.07 35.81
C ILE A 501 -10.73 4.29 35.36
N ALA A 502 -10.19 5.06 34.40
CA ALA A 502 -10.84 6.26 33.90
C ALA A 502 -12.25 5.99 33.34
N HIS A 503 -12.44 4.85 32.66
CA HIS A 503 -13.75 4.45 32.14
C HIS A 503 -14.65 3.79 33.19
N SER A 504 -14.12 3.22 34.26
CA SER A 504 -14.94 2.68 35.36
C SER A 504 -15.67 3.80 36.11
N GLU A 505 -15.12 5.01 36.08
CA GLU A 505 -15.79 6.24 36.53
C GLU A 505 -16.90 6.68 35.56
N THR A 506 -17.02 6.07 34.37
CA THR A 506 -18.18 6.30 33.50
C THR A 506 -19.27 5.29 33.84
N MET A 507 -20.50 5.78 34.04
CA MET A 507 -21.65 4.91 34.36
C MET A 507 -21.92 3.85 33.28
N ALA A 508 -21.54 4.10 32.02
CA ALA A 508 -21.83 3.23 30.89
C ALA A 508 -21.13 1.87 31.01
N LEU A 509 -19.81 1.86 31.26
CA LEU A 509 -19.03 0.61 31.38
C LEU A 509 -19.55 -0.23 32.55
N ALA A 510 -19.73 0.40 33.70
CA ALA A 510 -20.16 -0.27 34.92
C ALA A 510 -21.60 -0.81 34.82
N GLN A 511 -22.51 -0.04 34.19
CA GLN A 511 -23.86 -0.50 33.89
C GLN A 511 -23.85 -1.72 32.97
N ARG A 512 -23.03 -1.70 31.91
CA ARG A 512 -22.95 -2.81 30.95
C ARG A 512 -22.43 -4.09 31.61
N VAL A 513 -21.41 -3.98 32.46
CA VAL A 513 -20.93 -5.11 33.27
C VAL A 513 -22.07 -5.68 34.14
N ALA A 514 -22.82 -4.82 34.84
CA ALA A 514 -23.93 -5.25 35.69
C ALA A 514 -25.06 -5.93 34.89
N GLU A 515 -25.40 -5.42 33.70
CA GLU A 515 -26.38 -6.02 32.79
C GLU A 515 -25.98 -7.45 32.38
N MET A 516 -24.71 -7.66 32.03
CA MET A 516 -24.21 -8.99 31.67
C MET A 516 -24.29 -9.98 32.82
N PHE A 517 -23.95 -9.57 34.04
CA PHE A 517 -24.12 -10.42 35.23
C PHE A 517 -25.59 -10.77 35.49
N ARG A 518 -26.52 -9.81 35.35
CA ARG A 518 -27.96 -10.08 35.47
C ARG A 518 -28.43 -11.09 34.43
N ALA A 519 -27.88 -11.02 33.21
CA ALA A 519 -28.12 -11.98 32.14
C ALA A 519 -27.39 -13.33 32.32
N LYS A 520 -26.71 -13.56 33.46
CA LYS A 520 -25.87 -14.73 33.73
C LYS A 520 -24.74 -14.93 32.71
N LYS A 521 -24.36 -13.86 32.02
CA LYS A 521 -23.21 -13.81 31.10
C LYS A 521 -21.95 -13.44 31.88
N ARG A 522 -20.80 -13.75 31.30
CA ARG A 522 -19.48 -13.46 31.90
C ARG A 522 -18.88 -12.24 31.22
N PRO A 523 -18.92 -11.05 31.84
CA PRO A 523 -18.35 -9.86 31.22
C PRO A 523 -16.82 -9.90 31.22
N MET A 524 -16.25 -9.42 30.11
CA MET A 524 -14.84 -9.14 29.91
C MET A 524 -14.71 -7.71 29.41
N ILE A 525 -13.83 -6.93 30.02
CA ILE A 525 -13.55 -5.57 29.56
C ILE A 525 -12.57 -5.67 28.41
N VAL A 526 -12.93 -5.16 27.24
CA VAL A 526 -12.05 -5.08 26.08
C VAL A 526 -11.53 -3.65 25.99
N VAL A 527 -10.22 -3.48 26.08
CA VAL A 527 -9.54 -2.22 25.82
C VAL A 527 -9.04 -2.25 24.37
N ASP A 528 -9.59 -1.39 23.52
CA ASP A 528 -9.25 -1.33 22.11
C ASP A 528 -8.34 -0.13 21.80
N LEU A 529 -7.03 -0.39 21.73
CA LEU A 529 -5.99 0.56 21.31
C LEU A 529 -5.70 0.48 19.80
N SER A 530 -6.47 -0.29 19.03
CA SER A 530 -6.28 -0.40 17.58
C SER A 530 -6.84 0.80 16.82
N ASN A 531 -7.72 1.58 17.45
CA ASN A 531 -8.26 2.83 16.91
C ASN A 531 -8.37 3.90 18.00
N VAL A 532 -7.44 4.85 18.00
CA VAL A 532 -7.33 5.85 19.09
C VAL A 532 -8.34 7.00 18.93
N PHE A 533 -9.08 7.07 17.82
CA PHE A 533 -9.98 8.18 17.55
C PHE A 533 -11.21 7.86 16.69
N PRO A 534 -12.36 8.49 16.96
CA PRO A 534 -12.89 8.97 18.25
C PRO A 534 -13.55 7.80 19.01
N CYS A 535 -12.84 6.68 19.19
CA CYS A 535 -13.47 5.44 19.63
C CYS A 535 -13.63 5.37 21.16
N GLU A 536 -14.69 4.69 21.58
CA GLU A 536 -14.77 4.09 22.91
C GLU A 536 -13.56 3.18 23.09
N ILE A 537 -12.67 3.56 24.01
CA ILE A 537 -11.40 2.86 24.21
C ILE A 537 -11.61 1.61 25.08
N ALA A 538 -12.73 1.52 25.81
CA ALA A 538 -13.09 0.37 26.62
C ALA A 538 -14.58 0.01 26.49
N HIS A 539 -14.88 -1.24 26.14
CA HIS A 539 -16.24 -1.79 26.08
C HIS A 539 -16.32 -3.16 26.78
N VAL A 540 -17.51 -3.74 26.90
CA VAL A 540 -17.72 -5.04 27.56
C VAL A 540 -18.20 -6.08 26.56
N GLU A 541 -17.46 -7.19 26.46
CA GLU A 541 -17.80 -8.38 25.67
C GLU A 541 -18.12 -9.57 26.58
N GLU A 542 -18.73 -10.61 26.01
CA GLU A 542 -18.96 -11.88 26.71
C GLU A 542 -17.70 -12.76 26.58
N LEU A 543 -17.22 -13.26 27.71
CA LEU A 543 -16.11 -14.20 27.74
C LEU A 543 -16.57 -15.57 27.22
N ASP A 544 -15.91 -16.07 26.17
CA ASP A 544 -16.18 -17.38 25.56
C ASP A 544 -16.26 -18.52 26.59
N ALA A 545 -17.27 -19.38 26.45
CA ALA A 545 -17.60 -20.46 27.38
C ALA A 545 -16.46 -21.48 27.58
N GLY A 546 -15.53 -21.59 26.62
CA GLY A 546 -14.38 -22.49 26.68
C GLY A 546 -13.28 -22.08 27.67
N ARG A 547 -13.30 -20.85 28.18
CA ARG A 547 -12.33 -20.39 29.20
C ARG A 547 -12.94 -20.54 30.59
N GLN A 548 -12.27 -21.29 31.47
CA GLN A 548 -12.65 -21.38 32.88
C GLN A 548 -12.29 -20.07 33.60
N PRO A 549 -13.26 -19.23 33.98
CA PRO A 549 -12.98 -18.00 34.69
C PRO A 549 -12.89 -18.28 36.18
N LEU A 550 -12.07 -17.49 36.86
CA LEU A 550 -12.11 -17.39 38.31
C LEU A 550 -13.43 -16.75 38.75
N LYS A 551 -14.06 -17.29 39.79
CA LYS A 551 -15.26 -16.69 40.39
C LYS A 551 -14.91 -15.27 40.89
N ASN A 552 -15.79 -14.29 40.60
CA ASN A 552 -15.72 -12.90 41.09
C ASN A 552 -14.61 -12.00 40.51
N ALA A 553 -14.05 -12.33 39.34
CA ALA A 553 -13.05 -11.51 38.66
C ALA A 553 -13.52 -11.04 37.28
N LEU A 554 -13.18 -9.80 36.94
CA LEU A 554 -13.32 -9.22 35.61
C LEU A 554 -11.99 -9.28 34.89
N TYR A 555 -11.99 -9.93 33.73
CA TYR A 555 -10.82 -10.01 32.86
C TYR A 555 -10.74 -8.78 31.98
N VAL A 556 -9.51 -8.40 31.65
CA VAL A 556 -9.24 -7.37 30.65
C VAL A 556 -8.61 -8.03 29.44
N ASP A 557 -9.19 -7.82 28.27
CA ASP A 557 -8.61 -8.20 26.99
C ASP A 557 -8.14 -6.93 26.28
N LEU A 558 -6.87 -6.93 25.87
CA LEU A 558 -6.28 -5.83 25.16
C LEU A 558 -6.25 -6.15 23.67
N ARG A 559 -6.77 -5.24 22.86
CA ARG A 559 -6.59 -5.23 21.41
C ARG A 559 -5.74 -4.03 21.03
N TRP A 560 -4.76 -4.22 20.14
CA TRP A 560 -3.92 -3.12 19.67
C TRP A 560 -3.49 -3.38 18.22
N ARG A 561 -3.01 -2.34 17.52
CA ARG A 561 -2.57 -2.47 16.13
C ARG A 561 -1.06 -2.69 16.01
N MET A 562 -0.66 -3.69 15.23
CA MET A 562 0.73 -3.94 14.82
C MET A 562 0.81 -4.17 13.32
N GLY A 563 1.30 -3.15 12.60
CA GLY A 563 1.26 -3.17 11.14
C GLY A 563 -0.18 -3.32 10.65
N GLY A 564 -0.47 -4.40 9.91
CA GLY A 564 -1.82 -4.76 9.45
C GLY A 564 -2.57 -5.75 10.34
N THR A 565 -1.95 -6.18 11.45
CA THR A 565 -2.57 -7.12 12.40
C THR A 565 -3.14 -6.41 13.61
N GLU A 566 -4.16 -7.02 14.22
CA GLU A 566 -4.80 -6.54 15.45
C GLU A 566 -4.77 -7.65 16.50
N PRO A 567 -3.57 -7.96 17.04
CA PRO A 567 -3.43 -8.93 18.11
C PRO A 567 -4.37 -8.62 19.29
N ARG A 568 -4.84 -9.69 19.92
CA ARG A 568 -5.60 -9.66 21.17
C ARG A 568 -4.83 -10.39 22.25
N ARG A 569 -4.86 -9.87 23.47
CA ARG A 569 -4.21 -10.50 24.63
C ARG A 569 -5.01 -10.24 25.89
N MET A 570 -5.39 -11.33 26.56
CA MET A 570 -5.89 -11.24 27.92
C MET A 570 -4.76 -10.78 28.83
N LEU A 571 -4.96 -9.65 29.49
CA LEU A 571 -3.96 -9.05 30.34
C LEU A 571 -3.80 -9.87 31.63
N PRO A 572 -2.60 -9.86 32.21
CA PRO A 572 -2.25 -10.66 33.38
C PRO A 572 -2.76 -10.06 34.69
N PHE A 573 -3.64 -9.07 34.62
CA PHE A 573 -4.33 -8.48 35.76
C PHE A 573 -5.85 -8.58 35.59
N LYS A 574 -6.54 -8.63 36.72
CA LYS A 574 -7.98 -8.81 36.84
C LYS A 574 -8.53 -7.81 37.86
N TYR A 575 -9.74 -7.33 37.64
CA TYR A 575 -10.43 -6.48 38.61
C TYR A 575 -11.39 -7.31 39.47
N PRO A 576 -11.41 -7.12 40.79
CA PRO A 576 -12.49 -7.67 41.60
C PRO A 576 -13.83 -7.12 41.12
N LEU A 577 -14.86 -7.95 41.08
CA LEU A 577 -16.20 -7.50 40.69
C LEU A 577 -16.71 -6.33 41.57
N GLN A 578 -16.33 -6.35 42.86
CA GLN A 578 -16.67 -5.31 43.83
C GLN A 578 -16.17 -3.92 43.42
N TYR A 579 -15.01 -3.85 42.74
CA TYR A 579 -14.41 -2.59 42.33
C TYR A 579 -15.34 -1.75 41.46
N ILE A 580 -16.05 -2.39 40.53
CA ILE A 580 -17.03 -1.70 39.67
C ILE A 580 -18.32 -1.36 40.43
N GLY A 581 -18.71 -2.21 41.38
CA GLY A 581 -19.90 -1.99 42.22
C GLY A 581 -19.73 -0.78 43.15
N GLU A 582 -18.56 -0.64 43.76
CA GLU A 582 -18.21 0.49 44.65
C GLU A 582 -18.22 1.82 43.89
N THR A 583 -17.66 1.87 42.68
CA THR A 583 -17.67 3.09 41.84
C THR A 583 -19.10 3.51 41.47
N LEU A 584 -19.97 2.55 41.12
CA LEU A 584 -21.39 2.83 40.86
C LEU A 584 -22.12 3.37 42.09
N GLN A 585 -21.77 2.87 43.28
CA GLN A 585 -22.42 3.28 44.52
C GLN A 585 -21.98 4.68 44.94
N HIS A 586 -20.67 4.96 44.90
CA HIS A 586 -20.11 6.29 45.19
C HIS A 586 -20.72 7.36 44.27
N GLN A 587 -20.84 7.11 42.97
CA GLN A 587 -21.44 8.09 42.05
C GLN A 587 -22.94 8.29 42.23
N LYS A 588 -23.69 7.24 42.62
CA LYS A 588 -25.11 7.38 42.99
C LYS A 588 -25.26 8.28 44.21
N GLU A 589 -24.37 8.13 45.18
CA GLU A 589 -24.34 8.97 46.39
C GLU A 589 -23.98 10.42 46.05
N GLU A 590 -22.98 10.66 45.19
CA GLU A 590 -22.64 12.02 44.71
C GLU A 590 -23.78 12.69 43.93
N ARG A 591 -24.47 11.96 43.04
CA ARG A 591 -25.63 12.50 42.30
C ARG A 591 -26.78 12.85 43.24
N ARG A 592 -27.06 12.01 44.25
CA ARG A 592 -28.05 12.32 45.30
C ARG A 592 -27.65 13.57 46.08
N ALA A 593 -26.37 13.70 46.44
CA ALA A 593 -25.85 14.87 47.13
C ALA A 593 -25.95 16.16 46.29
N ARG A 594 -25.66 16.11 44.98
CA ARG A 594 -25.81 17.27 44.07
C ARG A 594 -27.27 17.62 43.80
N GLY A 595 -28.15 16.63 43.63
CA GLY A 595 -29.59 16.84 43.45
C GLY A 595 -30.25 17.51 44.66
N ASN A 596 -29.88 17.10 45.87
CA ASN A 596 -30.37 17.72 47.10
C ASN A 596 -29.87 19.16 47.30
N ARG A 597 -28.71 19.54 46.73
CA ARG A 597 -28.21 20.93 46.76
C ARG A 597 -28.89 21.82 45.72
N GLY A 598 -29.26 21.27 44.56
CA GLY A 598 -30.00 22.02 43.53
C GLY A 598 -31.46 22.30 43.89
N GLY A 599 -32.11 21.37 44.61
CA GLY A 599 -33.51 21.53 45.05
C GLY A 599 -33.73 22.36 46.32
N ALA A 600 -32.66 22.77 47.01
CA ALA A 600 -32.74 23.67 48.17
C ALA A 600 -32.41 25.14 47.81
N ALA A 601 -31.97 25.39 46.57
CA ALA A 601 -31.65 26.72 46.05
C ALA A 601 -32.71 27.26 45.06
N ALA A 602 -33.80 26.52 44.87
CA ALA A 602 -35.03 26.91 44.21
C ALA A 602 -36.16 26.82 45.25
#